data_AF-A0A254TCZ4-F1
#
_entry.id   AF-A0A254TCZ4-F1
#
_cell.length_a   1.000
_cell.length_b   1.000
_cell.length_c   1.000
_cell.angle_alpha   90.00
_cell.angle_beta   90.00
_cell.angle_gamma   90.00
#
_symmetry.space_group_name_H-M   'P 1'
#
loop_
_entity.id
_entity.type
_entity.pdbx_description
1 polymer ?
#
loop_
_entity_poly.entity_id
_entity_poly.type
_entity_poly.pdbx_seq_one_letter_code
_entity_poly.pdbx_strand_id
1 'polypeptide(L)' 'MSQAFLLYYSGYGRIETMAQVVAEGARSARATVEVKRVPETVQADVAKAAHFKVDQAGGL' A
#
# COMPACT_ATOMS: atom_id res chain seq x y z
N MET A 1 -20.29 -11.61 7.53
CA MET A 1 -19.42 -10.42 7.52
C MET A 1 -18.21 -10.76 6.66
N SER A 2 -17.83 -9.91 5.70
CA SER A 2 -16.72 -10.23 4.78
C SER A 2 -15.40 -9.72 5.34
N GLN A 3 -14.34 -10.54 5.22
CA GLN A 3 -12.97 -10.15 5.53
C GLN A 3 -12.16 -10.12 4.25
N ALA A 4 -11.39 -9.05 4.06
CA ALA A 4 -10.53 -8.86 2.91
C ALA A 4 -9.13 -8.42 3.34
N PHE A 5 -8.14 -8.89 2.61
CA PHE A 5 -6.75 -8.50 2.75
C PHE A 5 -6.31 -7.81 1.46
N LEU A 6 -5.89 -6.56 1.57
CA LEU A 6 -5.44 -5.74 0.45
C LEU A 6 -3.92 -5.57 0.56
N LEU A 7 -3.21 -6.36 -0.26
CA LEU A 7 -1.76 -6.28 -0.39
C LEU A 7 -1.40 -5.38 -1.57
N TYR A 8 -0.47 -4.46 -1.38
CA TYR A 8 -0.03 -3.58 -2.45
C TYR A 8 1.49 -3.36 -2.45
N TYR A 9 2.03 -3.01 -3.62
CA TYR A 9 3.38 -2.50 -3.81
C TYR A 9 3.32 -1.16 -4.54
N SER A 10 4.13 -0.19 -4.11
CA SER A 10 4.25 1.08 -4.79
C SER A 10 5.64 1.67 -4.59
N GLY A 11 6.33 2.02 -5.68
CA GLY A 11 7.56 2.80 -5.61
C GLY A 11 7.30 4.31 -5.45
N TYR A 12 6.26 4.82 -6.11
CA TYR A 12 5.95 6.26 -6.20
C TYR A 12 4.65 6.68 -5.49
N GLY A 13 4.02 5.79 -4.72
CA GLY A 13 2.84 6.09 -3.90
C GLY A 13 1.49 6.15 -4.63
N ARG A 14 1.43 6.10 -5.97
CA ARG A 14 0.13 6.11 -6.69
C ARG A 14 -0.76 4.93 -6.31
N ILE A 15 -0.15 3.74 -6.20
CA ILE A 15 -0.87 2.52 -5.82
C ILE A 15 -1.23 2.54 -4.32
N GLU A 16 -0.40 3.15 -3.47
CA GLU A 16 -0.76 3.38 -2.06
C GLU A 16 -2.05 4.22 -1.96
N THR A 17 -2.13 5.33 -2.69
CA THR A 17 -3.35 6.16 -2.71
C THR A 17 -4.56 5.37 -3.20
N MET A 18 -4.43 4.60 -4.28
CA MET A 18 -5.51 3.74 -4.76
C MET A 18 -5.91 2.68 -3.73
N ALA A 19 -4.95 2.04 -3.08
CA ALA A 19 -5.17 1.03 -2.05
C ALA A 19 -6.00 1.59 -0.89
N GLN A 20 -5.72 2.82 -0.45
CA GLN A 20 -6.51 3.47 0.61
C GLN A 20 -7.96 3.73 0.16
N VAL A 21 -8.17 4.21 -1.07
CA VAL A 21 -9.51 4.47 -1.60
C VAL A 21 -10.30 3.17 -1.78
N VAL A 22 -9.67 2.10 -2.27
CA VAL A 22 -10.30 0.78 -2.38
C VAL A 22 -10.68 0.23 -1.00
N ALA A 23 -9.79 0.35 -0.01
CA ALA A 23 -10.07 -0.08 1.35
C ALA A 23 -11.22 0.71 1.99
N GLU A 24 -11.27 2.03 1.76
CA GLU A 24 -12.38 2.88 2.17
C GLU A 24 -13.71 2.43 1.55
N GLY A 25 -13.73 2.17 0.24
CA GLY A 25 -14.91 1.67 -0.47
C GLY A 25 -15.39 0.31 0.06
N ALA A 26 -14.47 -0.62 0.33
CA ALA A 26 -14.84 -1.91 0.92
C ALA A 26 -15.34 -1.78 2.36
N ARG A 27 -14.75 -0.88 3.17
CA ARG A 27 -15.23 -0.58 4.53
C ARG A 27 -16.63 0.05 4.52
N SER A 28 -16.94 0.93 3.57
CA SER A 28 -18.29 1.52 3.44
C SER A 28 -19.35 0.46 3.13
N ALA A 29 -18.97 -0.62 2.43
CA ALA A 29 -19.78 -1.81 2.20
C ALA A 29 -19.80 -2.79 3.39
N ARG A 30 -19.36 -2.37 4.59
CA ARG A 30 -19.32 -3.16 5.83
C ARG A 30 -18.39 -4.38 5.79
N ALA A 31 -17.34 -4.35 4.95
CA ALA A 31 -16.26 -5.34 5.01
C ALA A 31 -15.17 -4.92 6.02
N THR A 32 -14.52 -5.90 6.65
CA THR A 32 -13.28 -5.69 7.40
C THR A 32 -12.11 -5.82 6.43
N VAL A 33 -11.26 -4.78 6.35
CA VAL A 33 -10.15 -4.73 5.39
C VAL A 33 -8.84 -4.41 6.08
N GLU A 34 -7.91 -5.34 5.97
CA GLU A 34 -6.51 -5.15 6.35
C GLU A 34 -5.72 -4.70 5.11
N VAL A 35 -4.91 -3.64 5.26
CA VAL A 35 -4.09 -3.10 4.17
C VAL A 35 -2.63 -3.27 4.54
N LYS A 36 -1.86 -3.89 3.64
CA LYS A 36 -0.45 -4.20 3.83
C LYS A 36 0.37 -3.84 2.61
N ARG A 37 1.58 -3.35 2.84
CA ARG A 37 2.57 -2.96 1.85
C ARG A 37 3.65 -4.04 1.77
N VAL A 38 3.97 -4.44 0.55
CA VAL A 38 5.14 -5.25 0.25
C VAL A 38 6.39 -4.35 0.30
N PRO A 39 7.43 -4.72 1.08
CA PRO A 39 8.68 -3.98 1.14
C PRO A 39 9.36 -3.84 -0.22
N GLU A 40 10.10 -2.75 -0.37
CA GLU A 40 10.94 -2.52 -1.55
C GLU A 40 12.14 -3.48 -1.56
N THR A 41 12.49 -4.00 -2.74
CA THR A 41 13.65 -4.89 -2.95
C THR A 41 14.82 -4.19 -3.63
N VAL A 42 14.59 -3.01 -4.22
CA VAL A 42 15.64 -2.16 -4.79
C VAL A 42 16.56 -1.65 -3.67
N GLN A 43 17.86 -1.58 -3.95
CA GLN A 43 18.85 -1.04 -3.02
C GLN A 43 18.51 0.42 -2.64
N ALA A 44 18.75 0.79 -1.38
CA ALA A 44 18.28 2.05 -0.82
C ALA A 44 18.82 3.30 -1.52
N ASP A 45 20.07 3.25 -1.97
CA ASP A 45 20.74 4.30 -2.76
C ASP A 45 20.11 4.42 -4.15
N VAL A 46 19.83 3.31 -4.82
CA VAL A 46 19.13 3.28 -6.11
C VAL A 46 17.70 3.79 -5.98
N ALA A 47 16.96 3.36 -4.95
CA ALA A 47 15.60 3.82 -4.68
C ALA A 47 15.55 5.32 -4.39
N LYS A 48 16.51 5.84 -3.62
CA LYS A 48 16.64 7.27 -3.34
C LYS A 48 16.98 8.07 -4.60
N ALA A 49 17.91 7.59 -5.42
CA ALA A 49 18.26 8.21 -6.70
C ALA A 49 17.09 8.21 -7.68
N ALA A 50 16.26 7.16 -7.65
CA ALA A 50 15.05 7.04 -8.46
C ALA A 50 13.84 7.81 -7.89
N HIS A 51 14.01 8.54 -6.77
CA HIS A 51 12.97 9.31 -6.09
C HIS A 51 11.77 8.48 -5.63
N PHE A 52 12.01 7.25 -5.17
CA PHE A 52 10.95 6.44 -4.58
C PHE A 52 10.44 7.08 -3.29
N LYS A 53 9.15 6.90 -3.02
CA LYS A 53 8.55 7.25 -1.73
C LYS A 53 8.96 6.20 -0.72
N VAL A 54 9.93 6.52 0.13
CA VAL A 54 10.50 5.55 1.10
C VAL A 54 9.68 5.41 2.38
N ASP A 55 8.95 6.46 2.76
CA ASP A 55 8.04 6.46 3.92
C ASP A 55 6.59 6.28 3.44
N GLN A 56 6.08 5.05 3.54
CA GLN A 56 4.71 4.67 3.14
C GLN A 56 4.07 3.86 4.24
N ALA A 57 2.76 4.05 4.42
CA ALA A 57 2.01 3.39 5.47
C ALA A 57 1.80 1.88 5.18
N GLY A 58 1.63 1.10 6.25
CA GLY A 58 1.18 -0.29 6.13
C GLY A 58 2.30 -1.31 5.87
N GLY A 59 3.54 -1.04 6.28
CA GLY A 59 4.60 -2.05 6.27
C GLY A 59 4.13 -3.37 6.93
N LEU A 60 4.45 -4.48 6.26
CA LEU A 60 4.36 -5.83 6.85
C LEU A 60 5.43 -6.02 7.92
#